data_AF-A0A9D6ZC94-F1
#
_entry.id   AF-A0A9D6ZC94-F1
#
_cell.length_a   1.000
_cell.length_b   1.000
_cell.length_c   1.000
_cell.angle_alpha   90.00
_cell.angle_beta   90.00
_cell.angle_gamma   90.00
#
_symmetry.space_group_name_H-M   'P 1'
#
loop_
_entity.id
_entity.type
_entity.pdbx_description
1 polymer ?
#
loop_
_entity_poly.entity_id
_entity_poly.type
_entity_poly.pdbx_seq_one_letter_code
_entity_poly.pdbx_strand_id
1 'polypeptide(L)'
;MTKVNVTCAQVAYSVPMFRAGEGIKSMGGGTELQFSVTAHMLDAFCDRVRKQARKPGDAVHALTAVQSFLSQTAPAALNAPNAQPLRECLNQHLDAARAELIGQQAEAIRVALRAGRIESIAACYTQLSRSGFRQAAELGAAQAEAAERLQALAWLEDWIEQARVRARGAYPDTF
;
A
#
# COMPACT_ATOMS: atom_id res chain seq x y z
N MET A 1 6.03 2.54 30.07
CA MET A 1 5.94 3.20 28.75
C MET A 1 7.19 2.85 27.97
N THR A 2 7.06 2.19 26.82
CA THR A 2 8.22 1.79 26.01
C THR A 2 8.64 2.93 25.09
N LYS A 3 9.88 3.39 25.24
CA LYS A 3 10.48 4.49 24.49
C LYS A 3 11.54 3.89 23.57
N VAL A 4 11.41 4.12 22.26
CA VAL A 4 12.42 3.71 21.29
C VAL A 4 13.12 4.94 20.77
N ASN A 5 14.44 4.99 20.94
CA ASN A 5 15.27 6.07 20.41
C ASN A 5 15.64 5.72 18.98
N VAL A 6 15.21 6.56 18.05
CA VAL A 6 15.61 6.56 16.65
C VAL A 6 16.76 7.55 16.51
N THR A 7 17.96 7.01 16.33
CA THR A 7 19.11 7.79 15.88
C THR A 7 19.03 7.86 14.37
N CYS A 8 18.78 9.05 13.83
CA CYS A 8 18.97 9.29 12.40
C CYS A 8 20.39 9.82 12.24
N ALA A 9 21.31 9.00 11.73
CA ALA A 9 22.61 9.52 11.30
C ALA A 9 22.32 10.56 10.20
N GLN A 10 22.66 11.83 10.45
CA GLN A 10 22.67 12.82 9.38
C GLN A 10 23.63 12.31 8.32
N VAL A 11 23.11 11.97 7.14
CA VAL A 11 23.94 11.90 5.94
C VAL A 11 24.47 13.32 5.78
N ALA A 12 25.72 13.53 6.18
CA ALA A 12 26.46 14.74 5.88
C ALA A 12 26.57 14.80 4.35
N TYR A 13 25.61 15.44 3.70
CA TYR A 13 25.74 15.86 2.32
C TYR A 13 26.79 16.98 2.30
N SER A 14 28.07 16.60 2.42
CA SER A 14 29.16 17.41 1.95
C SER A 14 29.02 17.44 0.43
N VAL A 15 28.31 18.44 -0.10
CA VAL A 15 28.42 18.80 -1.51
C VAL A 15 29.88 19.23 -1.68
N PRO A 16 30.74 18.48 -2.40
CA PRO A 16 32.09 18.95 -2.65
C PRO A 16 31.97 20.07 -3.68
N MET A 17 31.80 21.30 -3.20
CA MET A 17 32.03 22.46 -4.04
C MET A 17 33.56 22.53 -4.24
N PHE A 18 34.00 22.02 -5.38
CA PHE A 18 35.39 22.08 -5.85
C PHE A 18 35.88 23.54 -5.76
N ARG A 19 36.65 23.87 -4.72
CA ARG A 19 37.60 24.98 -4.74
C ARG A 19 38.97 24.42 -4.44
N ALA A 20 39.83 24.51 -5.44
CA ALA A 20 41.22 24.13 -5.34
C ALA A 20 41.94 25.02 -4.33
N GLY A 21 42.62 24.38 -3.38
CA GLY A 21 43.63 25.00 -2.54
C GLY A 21 43.09 25.68 -1.29
N GLU A 22 42.80 24.90 -0.26
CA GLU A 22 43.17 25.21 1.14
C GLU A 22 42.75 24.04 2.05
N GLY A 23 43.68 23.57 2.88
CA GLY A 23 43.46 22.44 3.79
C GLY A 23 42.53 22.80 4.93
N ILE A 24 41.25 22.43 4.81
CA ILE A 24 40.30 22.50 5.92
C ILE A 24 40.32 21.16 6.65
N LYS A 25 40.86 21.16 7.87
CA LYS A 25 40.61 20.11 8.87
C LYS A 25 39.09 20.07 9.14
N SER A 26 38.41 19.09 8.55
CA SER A 26 37.02 18.78 8.85
C SER A 26 36.93 18.24 10.28
N MET A 27 36.55 19.08 11.25
CA MET A 27 36.01 18.62 12.52
C MET A 27 34.52 18.34 12.32
N GLY A 28 34.20 17.15 11.81
CA GLY A 28 32.84 16.68 11.62
C GLY A 28 32.17 16.32 12.94
N GLY A 29 31.70 17.33 13.69
CA GLY A 29 30.76 17.16 14.79
C GLY A 29 29.34 17.01 14.23
N GLY A 30 29.01 15.83 13.70
CA GLY A 30 27.64 15.53 13.27
C GLY A 30 26.70 15.65 14.48
N THR A 31 25.74 16.57 14.41
CA THR A 31 24.74 16.73 15.46
C THR A 31 23.76 15.58 15.34
N GLU A 32 23.92 14.56 16.19
CA GLU A 32 23.03 13.40 16.21
C GLU A 32 21.64 13.84 16.70
N LEU A 33 20.67 13.90 15.79
CA LEU A 33 19.27 14.14 16.14
C LEU A 33 18.67 12.84 16.66
N GLN A 34 18.47 12.78 17.98
CA GLN A 34 17.83 11.65 18.63
C GLN A 34 16.33 11.93 18.77
N PHE A 35 15.51 11.18 18.04
CA PHE A 35 14.05 11.23 18.18
C PHE A 35 13.60 10.05 19.01
N SER A 36 12.67 10.27 19.94
CA SER A 36 12.04 9.18 20.67
C SER A 36 10.60 9.00 20.23
N VAL A 37 10.25 7.82 19.76
CA VAL A 37 8.89 7.47 19.36
C VAL A 37 8.32 6.50 20.40
N THR A 38 7.09 6.76 20.84
CA THR A 38 6.31 5.88 21.71
C THR A 38 5.14 5.29 20.91
N ALA A 39 4.60 4.15 21.37
CA ALA A 39 3.46 3.51 20.71
C ALA A 39 2.24 4.45 20.61
N HIS A 40 1.96 5.24 21.65
CA HIS A 40 0.86 6.20 21.64
C HIS A 40 1.05 7.33 20.62
N MET A 41 2.28 7.82 20.45
CA MET A 41 2.56 8.84 19.42
C MET A 41 2.43 8.26 18.01
N LEU A 42 2.89 7.03 17.80
CA LEU A 42 2.77 6.34 16.51
C LEU A 42 1.29 6.06 16.17
N ASP A 43 0.52 5.58 17.14
CA ASP A 43 -0.92 5.35 17.04
C ASP A 43 -1.68 6.62 16.60
N ALA A 44 -1.48 7.72 17.34
CA ALA A 44 -2.09 9.01 17.01
C ALA A 44 -1.67 9.55 15.63
N PHE A 45 -0.43 9.28 15.22
CA PHE A 45 0.06 9.65 13.89
C PHE A 45 -0.59 8.80 12.79
N CYS A 46 -0.62 7.48 12.96
CA CYS A 46 -1.25 6.56 12.01
C CYS A 46 -2.75 6.83 11.85
N ASP A 47 -3.45 7.11 12.94
CA ASP A 47 -4.86 7.53 12.92
C ASP A 47 -5.06 8.83 12.12
N ARG A 48 -4.18 9.82 12.33
CA ARG A 48 -4.22 11.08 11.57
C ARG A 48 -3.98 10.86 10.08
N VAL A 49 -2.99 10.05 9.72
CA VAL A 49 -2.69 9.69 8.32
C VAL A 49 -3.91 9.05 7.66
N ARG A 50 -4.58 8.11 8.35
CA ARG A 50 -5.82 7.49 7.85
C ARG A 50 -6.94 8.51 7.65
N LYS A 51 -7.17 9.40 8.63
CA LYS A 51 -8.23 10.43 8.56
C LYS A 51 -7.99 11.48 7.48
N GLN A 52 -6.73 11.76 7.14
CA GLN A 52 -6.37 12.74 6.10
C GLN A 52 -6.35 12.15 4.68
N ALA A 53 -6.26 10.83 4.56
CA ALA A 53 -6.30 10.16 3.27
C ALA A 53 -7.67 10.35 2.61
N ARG A 54 -7.68 10.80 1.34
CA ARG A 54 -8.92 10.99 0.58
C ARG A 54 -9.51 9.65 0.14
N LYS A 55 -8.66 8.64 -0.05
CA LYS A 55 -9.03 7.28 -0.44
C LYS A 55 -8.29 6.26 0.43
N PRO A 56 -8.87 5.09 0.71
CA PRO A 56 -8.21 4.00 1.42
C PRO A 56 -6.86 3.59 0.82
N GLY A 57 -6.71 3.62 -0.51
CA GLY A 57 -5.43 3.36 -1.18
C GLY A 57 -4.33 4.35 -0.79
N ASP A 58 -4.67 5.64 -0.65
CA ASP A 58 -3.72 6.67 -0.20
C ASP A 58 -3.27 6.41 1.24
N ALA A 59 -4.19 5.95 2.11
CA ALA A 59 -3.86 5.57 3.48
C ALA A 59 -2.89 4.38 3.53
N VAL A 60 -3.13 3.34 2.73
CA VAL A 60 -2.24 2.18 2.64
C VAL A 60 -0.86 2.59 2.15
N HIS A 61 -0.77 3.43 1.10
CA HIS A 61 0.51 3.93 0.60
C HIS A 61 1.26 4.75 1.66
N ALA A 62 0.59 5.69 2.32
CA ALA A 62 1.22 6.52 3.34
C ALA A 62 1.72 5.71 4.53
N LEU A 63 0.91 4.78 5.05
CA LEU A 63 1.32 3.90 6.16
C LEU A 63 2.45 2.94 5.76
N THR A 64 2.45 2.45 4.51
CA THR A 64 3.54 1.60 3.98
C THR A 64 4.84 2.40 3.85
N ALA A 65 4.76 3.67 3.46
CA ALA A 65 5.91 4.56 3.42
C ALA A 65 6.49 4.79 4.82
N VAL A 66 5.63 4.96 5.84
CA VAL A 66 6.05 5.07 7.24
C VAL A 66 6.76 3.79 7.72
N GLN A 67 6.20 2.62 7.41
CA GLN A 67 6.83 1.33 7.74
C GLN A 67 8.19 1.17 7.07
N SER A 68 8.29 1.52 5.79
CA SER A 68 9.52 1.46 5.02
C SER A 68 10.58 2.42 5.59
N PHE A 69 10.17 3.65 5.90
CA PHE A 69 11.03 4.65 6.51
C PHE A 69 11.59 4.18 7.85
N LEU A 70 10.75 3.66 8.75
CA LEU A 70 11.20 3.15 10.05
C LEU A 70 12.15 1.95 9.90
N SER A 71 11.87 1.08 8.93
CA SER A 71 12.70 -0.11 8.65
C SER A 71 14.07 0.27 8.08
N GLN A 72 14.17 1.36 7.33
CA GLN A 72 15.43 1.85 6.76
C GLN A 72 16.24 2.71 7.74
N THR A 73 15.57 3.58 8.50
CA THR A 73 16.25 4.55 9.37
C THR A 73 16.56 4.01 10.76
N ALA A 74 15.81 3.01 11.23
CA ALA A 74 15.95 2.50 12.59
C ALA A 74 15.80 0.96 12.69
N PRO A 75 16.45 0.15 11.83
CA PRO A 75 16.23 -1.30 11.80
C PRO A 75 16.54 -1.98 13.13
N ALA A 76 17.65 -1.62 13.78
CA ALA A 76 18.02 -2.20 15.07
C ALA A 76 17.01 -1.86 16.17
N ALA A 77 16.49 -0.62 16.15
CA ALA A 77 15.51 -0.14 17.10
C ALA A 77 14.14 -0.80 16.88
N LEU A 78 13.73 -0.99 15.62
CA LEU A 78 12.48 -1.66 15.25
C LEU A 78 12.52 -3.18 15.50
N ASN A 79 13.71 -3.79 15.46
CA ASN A 79 13.91 -5.22 15.70
C ASN A 79 14.09 -5.58 17.17
N ALA A 80 14.36 -4.61 18.04
CA ALA A 80 14.51 -4.84 19.47
C ALA A 80 13.21 -5.41 20.09
N PRO A 81 13.29 -6.31 21.10
CA PRO A 81 12.11 -6.92 21.71
C PRO A 81 11.11 -5.91 22.28
N ASN A 82 11.61 -4.78 22.79
CA ASN A 82 10.81 -3.70 23.34
C ASN A 82 10.05 -2.89 22.26
N ALA A 83 10.42 -2.99 20.98
CA ALA A 83 9.72 -2.33 19.88
C ALA A 83 8.52 -3.13 19.35
N GLN A 84 8.24 -4.30 19.91
CA GLN A 84 7.07 -5.11 19.52
C GLN A 84 5.75 -4.33 19.51
N PRO A 85 5.42 -3.48 20.52
CA PRO A 85 4.18 -2.70 20.49
C PRO A 85 4.12 -1.68 19.34
N LEU A 86 5.27 -1.17 18.88
CA LEU A 86 5.32 -0.24 17.74
C LEU A 86 4.99 -0.98 16.44
N ARG A 87 5.57 -2.17 16.26
CA ARG A 87 5.31 -3.02 15.08
C ARG A 87 3.84 -3.44 15.03
N GLU A 88 3.30 -3.88 16.17
CA GLU A 88 1.90 -4.27 16.29
C GLU A 88 0.96 -3.12 15.97
N CYS A 89 1.18 -1.92 16.55
CA CYS A 89 0.40 -0.73 16.25
C CYS A 89 0.40 -0.41 14.74
N LEU A 90 1.58 -0.36 14.11
CA LEU A 90 1.67 -0.04 12.68
C LEU A 90 0.99 -1.09 11.80
N ASN A 91 1.16 -2.38 12.12
CA ASN A 91 0.51 -3.46 11.39
C ASN A 91 -1.02 -3.41 11.56
N GLN A 92 -1.54 -3.12 12.76
CA GLN A 92 -2.97 -2.95 13.00
C GLN A 92 -3.57 -1.83 12.13
N HIS A 93 -2.90 -0.68 12.04
CA HIS A 93 -3.36 0.41 11.17
C HIS A 93 -3.28 0.06 9.69
N LEU A 94 -2.22 -0.63 9.26
CA LEU A 94 -2.06 -1.10 7.88
C LEU A 94 -3.14 -2.10 7.50
N ASP A 95 -3.41 -3.08 8.36
CA ASP A 95 -4.40 -4.12 8.11
C ASP A 95 -5.82 -3.55 8.11
N ALA A 96 -6.12 -2.60 9.00
CA ALA A 96 -7.39 -1.87 8.96
C ALA A 96 -7.55 -1.08 7.65
N ALA A 97 -6.53 -0.35 7.21
CA ALA A 97 -6.58 0.40 5.94
C ALA A 97 -6.70 -0.53 4.72
N ARG A 98 -6.03 -1.70 4.74
CA ARG A 98 -6.17 -2.73 3.70
C ARG A 98 -7.57 -3.33 3.68
N ALA A 99 -8.15 -3.62 4.85
CA ALA A 99 -9.51 -4.14 4.93
C ALA A 99 -10.54 -3.15 4.37
N GLU A 100 -10.40 -1.86 4.68
CA GLU A 100 -11.22 -0.78 4.10
C GLU A 100 -11.07 -0.71 2.58
N LEU A 101 -9.84 -0.77 2.06
CA LEU A 101 -9.59 -0.78 0.62
C LEU A 101 -10.23 -2.01 -0.04
N ILE A 102 -10.07 -3.21 0.52
CA ILE A 102 -10.68 -4.43 0.00
C ILE A 102 -12.20 -4.31 -0.01
N GLY A 103 -12.82 -3.80 1.06
CA GLY A 103 -14.26 -3.57 1.12
C GLY A 103 -14.75 -2.60 0.05
N GLN A 104 -14.04 -1.49 -0.16
CA GLN A 104 -14.38 -0.52 -1.20
C GLN A 104 -14.29 -1.12 -2.61
N GLN A 105 -13.22 -1.88 -2.89
CA GLN A 105 -13.01 -2.50 -4.20
C GLN A 105 -13.99 -3.66 -4.42
N ALA A 106 -14.39 -4.39 -3.38
CA ALA A 106 -15.41 -5.43 -3.45
C ALA A 106 -16.76 -4.85 -3.91
N GLU A 107 -17.19 -3.73 -3.34
CA GLU A 107 -18.40 -3.04 -3.76
C GLU A 107 -18.27 -2.49 -5.19
N ALA A 108 -17.13 -1.90 -5.55
CA ALA A 108 -16.88 -1.43 -6.91
C ALA A 108 -16.94 -2.56 -7.95
N ILE A 109 -16.35 -3.73 -7.64
CA ILE A 109 -16.42 -4.92 -8.50
C ILE A 109 -17.87 -5.41 -8.62
N ARG A 110 -18.62 -5.48 -7.52
CA ARG A 110 -20.03 -5.90 -7.52
C ARG A 110 -20.88 -4.99 -8.41
N VAL A 111 -20.72 -3.67 -8.28
CA VAL A 111 -21.42 -2.68 -9.11
C VAL A 111 -21.02 -2.82 -10.59
N ALA A 112 -19.74 -3.03 -10.88
CA ALA A 112 -19.25 -3.20 -12.24
C ALA A 112 -19.76 -4.48 -12.91
N LEU A 113 -19.82 -5.59 -12.16
CA LEU A 113 -20.39 -6.86 -12.61
C LEU A 113 -21.88 -6.72 -12.94
N ARG A 114 -22.66 -6.06 -12.07
CA ARG A 114 -24.07 -5.77 -12.34
C ARG A 114 -24.28 -4.90 -13.58
N ALA A 115 -23.36 -3.98 -13.84
CA ALA A 115 -23.41 -3.11 -15.01
C ALA A 115 -22.81 -3.75 -16.29
N GLY A 116 -22.19 -4.92 -16.19
CA GLY A 116 -21.51 -5.57 -17.31
C GLY A 116 -20.35 -4.76 -17.89
N ARG A 117 -19.55 -4.08 -17.04
CA ARG A 117 -18.47 -3.17 -17.47
C ARG A 117 -17.09 -3.70 -17.11
N ILE A 118 -16.41 -4.34 -18.06
CA ILE A 118 -15.10 -4.95 -17.82
C ILE A 118 -14.01 -3.93 -17.51
N GLU A 119 -14.08 -2.72 -18.08
CA GLU A 119 -13.09 -1.67 -17.87
C GLU A 119 -13.10 -1.19 -16.41
N SER A 120 -14.28 -1.19 -15.79
CA SER A 120 -14.43 -0.84 -14.38
C SER A 120 -13.84 -1.92 -13.46
N ILE A 121 -13.99 -3.20 -13.83
CA ILE A 121 -13.35 -4.31 -13.11
C ILE A 121 -11.82 -4.24 -13.27
N ALA A 122 -11.32 -3.95 -14.47
CA ALA A 122 -9.89 -3.78 -14.74
C ALA A 122 -9.29 -2.60 -13.95
N ALA A 123 -10.03 -1.50 -13.79
CA ALA A 123 -9.61 -0.37 -12.98
C ALA A 123 -9.48 -0.71 -11.47
N CYS A 124 -10.23 -1.68 -10.97
CA CYS A 124 -10.05 -2.19 -9.60
C CYS A 124 -8.75 -2.98 -9.46
N TYR A 125 -8.34 -3.70 -10.50
CA TYR A 125 -7.09 -4.47 -10.52
C TYR A 125 -5.85 -3.58 -10.41
N THR A 126 -5.83 -2.38 -11.00
CA THR A 126 -4.65 -1.50 -10.95
C THR A 126 -4.35 -0.94 -9.56
N GLN A 127 -5.32 -0.99 -8.65
CA GLN A 127 -5.18 -0.50 -7.27
C GLN A 127 -4.83 -1.62 -6.28
N LEU A 128 -4.80 -2.88 -6.73
CA LEU A 128 -4.63 -4.04 -5.88
C LEU A 128 -3.51 -4.94 -6.39
N SER A 129 -2.94 -5.75 -5.51
CA SER A 129 -2.18 -6.92 -5.94
C SER A 129 -3.12 -7.98 -6.52
N ARG A 130 -2.58 -8.97 -7.21
CA ARG A 130 -3.36 -10.13 -7.70
C ARG A 130 -4.15 -10.84 -6.58
N SER A 131 -3.53 -11.02 -5.41
CA SER A 131 -4.20 -11.65 -4.26
C SER A 131 -5.28 -10.75 -3.66
N GLY A 132 -5.02 -9.45 -3.55
CA GLY A 132 -6.00 -8.46 -3.08
C GLY A 132 -7.21 -8.36 -4.02
N PHE A 133 -6.98 -8.36 -5.33
CA PHE A 133 -8.06 -8.38 -6.32
C PHE A 133 -8.94 -9.62 -6.18
N ARG A 134 -8.34 -10.81 -6.05
CA ARG A 134 -9.08 -12.05 -5.81
C ARG A 134 -9.94 -11.96 -4.55
N GLN A 135 -9.37 -11.49 -3.45
CA GLN A 135 -10.09 -11.33 -2.18
C GLN A 135 -11.25 -10.34 -2.29
N ALA A 136 -11.04 -9.20 -2.96
CA ALA A 136 -12.09 -8.22 -3.21
C ALA A 136 -13.21 -8.79 -4.11
N ALA A 137 -12.86 -9.55 -5.13
CA ALA A 137 -13.83 -10.21 -6.01
C ALA A 137 -14.66 -11.28 -5.27
N GLU A 138 -14.01 -12.12 -4.45
CA GLU A 138 -14.68 -13.11 -3.60
C GLU A 138 -15.63 -12.43 -2.61
N LEU A 139 -15.19 -11.35 -1.95
CA LEU A 139 -16.02 -10.58 -1.04
C LEU A 139 -17.21 -9.92 -1.75
N GLY A 140 -16.99 -9.29 -2.90
CA GLY A 140 -18.05 -8.65 -3.69
C GLY A 140 -19.08 -9.65 -4.20
N ALA A 141 -18.63 -10.83 -4.63
CA ALA A 141 -19.51 -11.94 -5.00
C ALA A 141 -20.30 -12.46 -3.79
N ALA A 142 -19.67 -12.59 -2.62
CA ALA A 142 -20.34 -13.03 -1.39
C ALA A 142 -21.41 -12.05 -0.90
N GLN A 143 -21.25 -10.75 -1.18
CA GLN A 143 -22.22 -9.70 -0.83
C GLN A 143 -23.34 -9.54 -1.87
N ALA A 144 -23.14 -10.02 -3.11
CA ALA A 144 -24.15 -9.95 -4.16
C ALA A 144 -25.35 -10.85 -3.88
N GLU A 145 -26.53 -10.38 -4.26
CA GLU A 145 -27.76 -11.19 -4.22
C GLU A 145 -27.72 -12.32 -5.25
N ALA A 146 -28.53 -13.36 -5.06
CA ALA A 146 -28.55 -14.51 -5.97
C ALA A 146 -28.85 -14.09 -7.43
N ALA A 147 -29.78 -13.17 -7.63
CA ALA A 147 -30.11 -12.64 -8.96
C ALA A 147 -28.95 -11.86 -9.59
N GLU A 148 -28.26 -11.01 -8.82
CA GLU A 148 -27.08 -10.27 -9.27
C GLU A 148 -25.96 -11.24 -9.68
N ARG A 149 -25.74 -12.32 -8.92
CA ARG A 149 -24.74 -13.35 -9.25
C ARG A 149 -25.06 -14.07 -10.55
N LEU A 150 -26.32 -14.49 -10.74
CA LEU A 150 -26.74 -15.17 -11.97
C LEU A 150 -26.58 -14.28 -13.20
N GLN A 151 -26.98 -13.01 -13.08
CA GLN A 151 -26.79 -12.02 -14.14
C GLN A 151 -25.31 -11.80 -14.46
N ALA A 152 -24.47 -11.64 -13.44
CA ALA A 152 -23.04 -11.46 -13.60
C ALA A 152 -22.37 -12.69 -14.24
N LEU A 153 -22.78 -13.91 -13.87
CA LEU A 153 -22.28 -15.16 -14.46
C LEU A 153 -22.62 -15.24 -15.95
N ALA A 154 -23.89 -15.03 -16.32
CA ALA A 154 -24.32 -15.06 -17.72
C ALA A 154 -23.54 -14.03 -18.56
N TRP A 155 -23.35 -12.82 -18.02
CA TRP A 155 -22.55 -11.79 -18.69
C TRP A 155 -21.07 -12.17 -18.82
N LEU A 156 -20.45 -12.72 -17.77
CA LEU A 156 -19.05 -13.16 -17.81
C LEU A 156 -18.83 -14.30 -18.81
N GLU A 157 -19.76 -15.25 -18.91
CA GLU A 157 -19.72 -16.33 -19.89
C GLU A 157 -19.72 -15.80 -21.33
N ASP A 158 -20.66 -14.90 -21.65
CA ASP A 158 -20.72 -14.24 -22.95
C ASP A 158 -19.43 -13.45 -23.24
N TRP A 159 -18.96 -12.67 -22.25
CA TRP A 159 -17.73 -11.89 -22.40
C TRP A 159 -16.50 -12.78 -22.66
N ILE A 160 -16.38 -13.91 -21.96
CA ILE A 160 -15.28 -14.88 -22.16
C ILE A 160 -15.34 -15.46 -23.57
N GLU A 161 -16.51 -15.82 -24.07
CA GLU A 161 -16.62 -16.37 -25.42
C GLU A 161 -16.28 -15.32 -26.48
N GLN A 162 -16.76 -14.08 -26.33
CA GLN A 162 -16.35 -12.98 -27.19
C GLN A 162 -14.84 -12.73 -27.15
N ALA A 163 -14.22 -12.80 -25.97
CA ALA A 163 -12.77 -12.66 -25.83
C ALA A 163 -12.02 -13.79 -26.57
N ARG A 164 -12.50 -15.04 -26.50
CA ARG A 164 -11.94 -16.17 -27.26
C ARG A 164 -12.07 -16.00 -28.76
N VAL A 165 -13.22 -15.52 -29.24
CA VAL A 165 -13.42 -15.21 -30.67
C VAL A 165 -12.44 -14.13 -31.12
N ARG A 166 -12.28 -13.04 -30.36
CA ARG A 166 -11.30 -11.98 -30.65
C ARG A 166 -9.87 -12.51 -30.67
N ALA A 167 -9.49 -13.34 -29.71
CA ALA A 167 -8.15 -13.92 -29.65
C ALA A 167 -7.83 -14.80 -30.86
N ARG A 168 -8.80 -15.59 -31.33
CA ARG A 168 -8.67 -16.42 -32.55
C ARG A 168 -8.53 -15.57 -33.82
N GLY A 169 -9.23 -14.43 -33.91
CA GLY A 169 -9.14 -13.53 -35.06
C GLY A 169 -7.91 -12.63 -35.09
N ALA A 170 -7.26 -12.40 -33.93
CA ALA A 170 -6.10 -11.51 -33.81
C ALA A 170 -4.76 -12.16 -34.15
N TYR A 171 -4.70 -13.49 -34.24
CA TYR A 171 -3.57 -14.24 -34.78
C TYR A 171 -3.98 -14.83 -36.12
N PRO A 172 -3.85 -14.10 -37.25
CA PRO A 172 -3.77 -14.78 -38.53
C PRO A 172 -2.60 -15.76 -38.43
N ASP A 173 -2.83 -17.03 -38.76
CA ASP A 173 -1.80 -18.05 -38.90
C ASP A 173 -0.76 -17.55 -39.93
N THR A 174 0.24 -16.82 -39.47
CA THR A 174 1.44 -16.53 -40.26
C THR A 174 2.43 -17.65 -40.00
N PHE A 175 2.21 -18.78 -40.68
CA PHE A 175 3.23 -19.77 -41.03
C PHE A 175 2.97 -20.27 -42.44
#